data_AF-A0AAE1ZF83-F1
#
_entry.id   AF-A0AAE1ZF83-F1
#
_cell.length_a   1.000
_cell.length_b   1.000
_cell.length_c   1.000
_cell.angle_alpha   90.00
_cell.angle_beta   90.00
_cell.angle_gamma   90.00
#
_symmetry.space_group_name_H-M   'P 1'
#
loop_
_entity.id
_entity.type
_entity.pdbx_description
1 polymer ?
#
loop_
_entity_poly.entity_id
_entity_poly.type
_entity_poly.pdbx_seq_one_letter_code
_entity_poly.pdbx_strand_id
1 'polypeptide(L)'
;IDKVCHLVAASRMSDKVTRIVNLASKVSAFVIQEASPRLLKFKKYALVELRPPNQADFKPAREQALKLIDAGKNGAWKNVTVKEGFVNALVTAEVLCWFFIGEIIGRRSFLGYSRVPHAYLKHH
;
A
#
# COMPACT_ATOMS: atom_id res chain seq x y z
N ILE A 1 -20.64 -45.71 31.12
CA ILE A 1 -21.39 -44.44 30.89
C ILE A 1 -20.43 -43.30 30.59
N ASP A 2 -19.37 -43.10 31.38
CA ASP A 2 -18.34 -42.07 31.18
C ASP A 2 -17.69 -42.01 29.78
N LYS A 3 -17.21 -43.16 29.26
CA LYS A 3 -16.56 -43.22 27.94
C LYS A 3 -17.49 -42.87 26.77
N VAL A 4 -18.79 -43.15 26.90
CA VAL A 4 -19.80 -42.81 25.89
C VAL A 4 -20.09 -41.31 25.92
N CYS A 5 -20.14 -40.70 27.11
CA CYS A 5 -20.31 -39.25 27.26
C CYS A 5 -19.13 -38.47 26.65
N HIS A 6 -17.89 -38.91 26.89
CA HIS A 6 -16.69 -38.31 26.31
C HIS A 6 -16.63 -38.41 24.78
N LEU A 7 -17.02 -39.55 24.20
CA LEU A 7 -17.09 -39.73 22.75
C LEU A 7 -18.15 -38.84 22.10
N VAL A 8 -19.32 -38.69 22.74
CA VAL A 8 -20.39 -37.79 22.25
C VAL A 8 -19.97 -36.32 22.33
N ALA A 9 -19.27 -35.92 23.40
CA ALA A 9 -18.72 -34.56 23.51
C ALA A 9 -17.66 -34.26 22.43
N ALA A 10 -16.79 -35.23 22.13
CA ALA A 10 -15.78 -35.11 21.07
C ALA A 10 -16.40 -35.00 19.66
N SER A 11 -17.44 -35.80 19.34
CA SER A 11 -18.16 -35.69 18.07
C SER A 11 -18.85 -34.33 17.90
N ARG A 12 -19.49 -33.81 18.96
CA ARG A 12 -20.14 -32.48 18.92
C ARG A 12 -19.14 -31.33 18.73
N MET A 13 -17.91 -31.46 19.24
CA MET A 13 -16.85 -30.49 18.99
C MET A 13 -16.36 -30.57 17.53
N SER A 14 -16.19 -31.78 16.99
CA SER A 14 -15.81 -31.98 15.58
C SER A 14 -16.83 -31.37 14.62
N ASP A 15 -18.13 -31.50 14.90
CA ASP A 15 -19.19 -30.89 14.10
C ASP A 15 -19.16 -29.36 14.14
N LYS A 16 -18.91 -28.77 15.32
CA LYS A 16 -18.77 -27.31 15.49
C LYS A 16 -17.52 -26.80 14.76
N VAL A 17 -16.39 -27.50 14.87
CA VAL A 17 -15.14 -27.17 14.18
C VAL A 17 -15.34 -27.24 12.66
N THR A 18 -15.98 -28.29 12.16
CA THR A 18 -16.28 -28.45 10.73
C THR A 18 -17.18 -27.33 10.20
N ARG A 19 -18.17 -26.89 10.99
CA ARG A 19 -19.00 -25.72 10.63
C ARG A 19 -18.21 -24.42 10.58
N ILE A 20 -17.30 -24.18 11.53
CA ILE A 20 -16.44 -22.99 11.53
C ILE A 20 -15.50 -23.01 10.32
N VAL A 21 -14.88 -24.15 10.01
CA VAL A 21 -14.01 -24.29 8.83
C VAL A 21 -14.79 -24.06 7.54
N ASN A 22 -16.01 -24.59 7.42
CA ASN A 22 -16.87 -24.38 6.26
C ASN A 22 -17.40 -22.94 6.14
N LEU A 23 -17.59 -22.23 7.25
CA LEU A 23 -17.93 -20.81 7.23
C LEU A 23 -16.71 -19.97 6.87
N ALA A 24 -15.54 -20.27 7.42
CA ALA A 24 -14.29 -19.59 7.10
C ALA A 24 -13.91 -19.75 5.63
N SER A 25 -14.10 -20.94 5.05
CA SER A 25 -13.86 -21.20 3.62
C SER A 25 -14.86 -20.48 2.71
N LYS A 26 -16.11 -20.33 3.14
CA LYS A 26 -17.11 -19.52 2.41
C LYS A 26 -16.80 -18.03 2.46
N VAL A 27 -16.41 -17.52 3.62
CA VAL A 27 -16.01 -16.10 3.77
C VAL A 27 -14.74 -15.81 2.98
N SER A 28 -13.74 -16.70 3.02
CA SER A 28 -12.52 -16.52 2.24
C SER A 28 -12.79 -16.57 0.74
N ALA A 29 -13.62 -17.51 0.27
CA ALA A 29 -14.05 -17.57 -1.12
C ALA A 29 -14.78 -16.28 -1.53
N PHE A 30 -15.69 -15.76 -0.70
CA PHE A 30 -16.39 -14.51 -0.98
C PHE A 30 -15.43 -13.31 -1.05
N VAL A 31 -14.49 -13.19 -0.11
CA VAL A 31 -13.47 -12.13 -0.11
C VAL A 31 -12.58 -12.23 -1.35
N ILE A 32 -12.17 -13.43 -1.76
CA ILE A 32 -11.36 -13.62 -2.96
C ILE A 32 -12.16 -13.24 -4.22
N GLN A 33 -13.44 -13.63 -4.31
CA GLN A 33 -14.31 -13.28 -5.44
C GLN A 33 -14.52 -11.77 -5.56
N GLU A 34 -14.66 -11.06 -4.44
CA GLU A 34 -14.82 -9.60 -4.43
C GLU A 34 -13.50 -8.83 -4.64
N ALA A 35 -12.39 -9.33 -4.08
CA ALA A 35 -11.09 -8.68 -4.15
C ALA A 35 -10.42 -8.91 -5.51
N SER A 36 -10.56 -10.10 -6.10
CA SER A 36 -9.94 -10.46 -7.38
C SER A 36 -10.21 -9.44 -8.51
N PRO A 37 -11.45 -9.05 -8.84
CA PRO A 37 -11.70 -8.09 -9.92
C PRO A 37 -11.13 -6.70 -9.61
N ARG A 38 -11.05 -6.30 -8.33
CA ARG A 38 -10.48 -5.01 -7.91
C ARG A 38 -8.95 -5.02 -8.04
N LEU A 39 -8.32 -6.12 -7.64
CA LEU A 39 -6.87 -6.32 -7.80
C LEU A 39 -6.47 -6.44 -9.27
N LEU A 40 -7.28 -7.09 -10.11
CA LEU A 40 -7.03 -7.17 -11.54
C LEU A 40 -7.10 -5.79 -12.21
N LYS A 41 -8.09 -4.96 -11.84
CA LYS A 41 -8.17 -3.57 -12.30
C LYS A 41 -6.96 -2.76 -11.80
N PHE A 42 -6.63 -2.86 -10.51
CA PHE A 42 -5.45 -2.20 -9.93
C PHE A 42 -4.18 -2.60 -10.69
N LYS A 43 -3.97 -3.90 -10.92
CA LYS A 43 -2.83 -4.41 -11.68
C LYS A 43 -2.77 -3.85 -13.10
N LYS A 44 -3.92 -3.75 -13.78
CA LYS A 44 -4.00 -3.19 -15.14
C LYS A 44 -3.55 -1.72 -15.19
N TYR A 45 -4.03 -0.88 -14.27
CA TYR A 45 -3.64 0.54 -14.22
C TYR A 45 -2.22 0.72 -13.70
N ALA A 46 -1.83 -0.02 -12.67
CA ALA A 46 -0.48 0.00 -12.10
C ALA A 46 0.59 -0.31 -13.15
N LEU A 47 0.35 -1.28 -14.05
CA LEU A 47 1.31 -1.62 -15.11
C LEU A 47 1.56 -0.48 -16.11
N VAL A 48 0.57 0.38 -16.34
CA VAL A 48 0.68 1.45 -17.33
C VAL A 48 1.22 2.73 -16.69
N GLU A 49 0.77 3.05 -15.48
CA GLU A 49 1.09 4.32 -14.81
C GLU A 49 2.34 4.21 -13.94
N LEU A 50 2.59 3.07 -13.30
CA LEU A 50 3.76 2.82 -12.44
C LEU A 50 4.88 2.08 -13.19
N ARG A 51 4.90 2.14 -14.53
CA ARG A 51 6.02 1.58 -15.30
C ARG A 51 7.30 2.34 -14.92
N PRO A 52 8.43 1.65 -14.70
CA PRO A 52 9.69 2.35 -14.55
C PRO A 52 9.94 3.18 -15.84
N PRO A 53 10.31 4.46 -15.70
CA PRO A 53 10.45 5.35 -16.85
C PRO A 53 11.50 4.81 -17.82
N ASN A 54 11.22 4.91 -19.12
CA ASN A 54 12.20 4.55 -20.14
C ASN A 54 13.23 5.68 -20.27
N GLN A 55 14.43 5.38 -20.78
CA GLN A 55 15.48 6.39 -20.94
C GLN A 55 15.05 7.58 -21.83
N ALA A 56 14.14 7.32 -22.77
CA ALA A 56 13.53 8.35 -23.62
C ALA A 56 12.67 9.37 -22.83
N ASP A 57 12.11 8.97 -21.68
CA ASP A 57 11.25 9.81 -20.85
C ASP A 57 12.07 10.80 -19.98
N PHE A 58 13.39 10.60 -19.83
CA PHE A 58 14.24 11.49 -19.01
C PHE A 58 14.49 12.86 -19.64
N LYS A 59 14.70 12.92 -20.95
CA LYS A 59 14.93 14.20 -21.66
C LYS A 59 13.77 15.18 -21.47
N PRO A 60 12.51 14.82 -21.79
CA PRO A 60 11.39 15.72 -21.60
C PRO A 60 11.16 16.06 -20.13
N ALA A 61 11.36 15.12 -19.20
CA ALA A 61 11.24 15.39 -17.76
C ALA A 61 12.24 16.45 -17.27
N ARG A 62 13.50 16.37 -17.74
CA ARG A 62 14.53 17.38 -17.42
C ARG A 62 14.17 18.75 -17.98
N GLU A 63 13.70 18.81 -19.22
CA GLU A 63 13.28 20.08 -19.84
C GLU A 63 12.11 20.73 -19.09
N GLN A 64 11.13 19.94 -18.65
CA GLN A 64 10.01 20.43 -17.85
C GLN A 64 10.48 20.95 -16.48
N ALA A 65 11.42 20.26 -15.82
CA ALA A 65 11.99 20.72 -14.57
C ALA A 65 12.72 22.08 -14.72
N LEU A 66 13.48 22.26 -15.81
CA LEU A 66 14.15 23.54 -16.09
C LEU A 66 13.13 24.68 -16.33
N LYS A 67 12.07 24.41 -17.10
CA LYS A 67 10.99 25.38 -17.32
C LYS A 67 10.30 25.80 -16.02
N LEU A 68 10.08 24.87 -15.08
CA LEU A 68 9.52 25.18 -13.76
C LEU A 68 10.43 26.07 -12.93
N ILE A 69 11.74 25.84 -12.97
CA ILE A 69 12.74 26.68 -12.28
C ILE A 69 12.72 28.10 -12.87
N ASP A 70 12.70 28.23 -14.19
CA ASP A 70 12.68 29.54 -14.84
C ASP A 70 11.34 30.27 -14.61
N ALA A 71 10.21 29.55 -14.62
CA ALA A 71 8.90 30.11 -14.25
C ALA A 71 8.87 30.60 -12.79
N GLY A 72 9.52 29.88 -11.87
CA GLY A 72 9.70 30.29 -10.48
C GLY A 72 10.52 31.58 -10.37
N LYS A 73 11.66 31.66 -11.06
CA LYS A 73 12.52 32.86 -11.11
C LYS A 73 11.80 34.07 -11.68
N ASN A 74 11.00 33.86 -12.73
CA ASN A 74 10.25 34.92 -13.40
C ASN A 74 8.99 35.38 -12.64
N GLY A 75 8.69 34.80 -11.47
CA GLY A 75 7.57 35.24 -10.64
C GLY A 75 6.20 34.68 -11.03
N ALA A 76 6.15 33.69 -11.94
CA ALA A 76 4.89 33.13 -12.47
C ALA A 76 4.02 32.45 -11.40
N TRP A 77 4.63 32.02 -10.28
CA TRP A 77 3.96 31.42 -9.12
C TRP A 77 2.91 32.35 -8.48
N LYS A 78 3.02 33.67 -8.67
CA LYS A 78 2.06 34.65 -8.13
C LYS A 78 0.72 34.67 -8.87
N ASN A 79 0.68 34.15 -10.10
CA ASN A 79 -0.53 34.12 -10.93
C ASN A 79 -1.32 32.80 -10.79
N VAL A 80 -0.84 31.86 -9.96
CA VAL A 80 -1.46 30.54 -9.79
C VAL A 80 -2.69 30.64 -8.90
N THR A 81 -3.80 30.06 -9.35
CA THR A 81 -5.04 30.04 -8.56
C THR A 81 -4.94 29.06 -7.39
N VAL A 82 -5.68 29.29 -6.31
CA VAL A 82 -5.66 28.41 -5.12
C VAL A 82 -6.00 26.95 -5.47
N LYS A 83 -6.93 26.73 -6.39
CA LYS A 83 -7.31 25.38 -6.84
C LYS A 83 -6.14 24.66 -7.52
N GLU A 84 -5.43 25.36 -8.38
CA GLU A 84 -4.29 24.83 -9.12
C GLU A 84 -3.08 24.60 -8.19
N GLY A 85 -2.81 25.54 -7.29
CA GLY A 85 -1.79 25.39 -6.26
C GLY A 85 -2.06 24.20 -5.36
N PHE A 86 -3.32 23.95 -5.00
CA PHE A 86 -3.70 22.81 -4.16
C PHE A 86 -3.49 21.47 -4.85
N VAL A 87 -3.87 21.35 -6.12
CA VAL A 87 -3.61 20.12 -6.92
C VAL A 87 -2.10 19.87 -7.04
N ASN A 88 -1.31 20.91 -7.33
CA ASN A 88 0.15 20.79 -7.43
C ASN A 88 0.79 20.40 -6.09
N ALA A 89 0.26 20.90 -4.97
CA ALA A 89 0.71 20.51 -3.64
C ALA A 89 0.39 19.03 -3.33
N LEU A 90 -0.79 18.53 -3.71
CA LEU A 90 -1.14 17.12 -3.53
C LEU A 90 -0.23 16.19 -4.33
N VAL A 91 0.04 16.52 -5.59
CA VAL A 91 0.99 15.75 -6.43
C VAL A 91 2.40 15.79 -5.84
N THR A 92 2.84 16.95 -5.34
CA THR A 92 4.14 17.08 -4.68
C THR A 92 4.22 16.20 -3.41
N ALA A 93 3.16 16.19 -2.60
CA ALA A 93 3.08 15.34 -1.42
C ALA A 93 3.11 13.84 -1.79
N GLU A 94 2.46 13.43 -2.87
CA GLU A 94 2.51 12.06 -3.38
C GLU A 94 3.95 11.64 -3.73
N VAL A 95 4.68 12.48 -4.48
CA VAL A 95 6.09 12.22 -4.84
C VAL A 95 6.98 12.09 -3.60
N LEU A 96 6.74 12.90 -2.56
CA LEU A 96 7.46 12.77 -1.29
C LEU A 96 7.13 11.46 -0.56
N CYS A 97 5.87 11.01 -0.58
CA CYS A 97 5.49 9.72 -0.03
C CYS A 97 6.22 8.55 -0.72
N TRP A 98 6.42 8.63 -2.04
CA TRP A 98 7.23 7.63 -2.76
C TRP A 98 8.68 7.55 -2.28
N PHE A 99 9.29 8.68 -1.89
CA PHE A 99 10.62 8.70 -1.29
C PHE A 99 10.63 7.96 0.07
N PHE A 100 9.66 8.24 0.95
CA PHE A 100 9.56 7.55 2.25
C PHE A 100 9.30 6.05 2.11
N ILE A 101 8.49 5.63 1.14
CA ILE A 101 8.30 4.20 0.83
C ILE A 101 9.63 3.56 0.41
N GLY A 102 10.44 4.26 -0.40
CA GLY A 102 11.79 3.84 -0.76
C GLY A 102 12.70 3.68 0.47
N GLU A 103 12.65 4.63 1.41
CA GLU A 103 13.39 4.54 2.68
C GLU A 103 12.96 3.33 3.53
N ILE A 104 11.65 3.04 3.61
CA ILE A 104 11.11 1.88 4.32
C ILE A 104 11.64 0.58 3.70
N ILE A 105 11.62 0.47 2.36
CA ILE A 105 12.17 -0.70 1.63
C ILE A 105 13.69 -0.80 1.86
N GLY A 106 14.43 0.31 1.80
CA GLY A 106 15.87 0.36 2.00
C GLY A 106 16.30 -0.04 3.42
N ARG A 107 15.56 0.39 4.44
CA ARG A 107 15.81 0.01 5.85
C ARG A 107 15.32 -1.41 6.15
N ARG A 108 14.34 -1.92 5.41
CA ARG A 108 13.62 -3.18 5.66
C ARG A 108 12.95 -3.22 7.04
N SER A 109 12.46 -2.07 7.52
CA SER A 109 11.74 -1.95 8.79
C SER A 109 10.64 -0.92 8.67
N PHE A 110 9.43 -1.28 9.10
CA PHE A 110 8.27 -0.38 9.13
C PHE A 110 8.31 0.56 10.35
N LEU A 111 8.91 0.14 11.47
CA LEU A 111 9.01 0.90 12.71
C LEU A 111 10.38 0.66 13.38
N GLY A 112 11.19 1.72 13.52
CA GLY A 112 12.47 1.67 14.24
C GLY A 112 13.59 0.85 13.57
N TYR A 113 14.83 1.07 14.01
CA TYR A 113 15.98 0.29 13.55
C TYR A 113 16.08 -1.03 14.33
N SER A 114 15.58 -2.13 13.75
CA SER A 114 15.70 -3.47 14.35
C SER A 114 17.16 -3.93 14.57
N ARG A 115 18.10 -3.40 13.78
CA ARG A 115 19.52 -3.84 13.73
C ARG A 115 20.53 -2.94 14.46
N VAL A 116 20.08 -1.96 15.26
CA VAL A 116 20.99 -1.10 16.04
C VAL A 116 20.76 -1.39 17.53
N PRO A 117 21.79 -1.84 18.28
CA PRO A 117 21.69 -1.98 19.72
C PRO A 117 21.34 -0.61 20.35
N HIS A 118 20.33 -0.59 21.23
CA HIS A 118 19.82 0.58 21.98
C HIS A 118 18.72 1.46 21.33
N ALA A 119 18.17 1.10 20.16
CA ALA A 119 17.10 1.88 19.51
C ALA A 119 15.71 1.20 19.55
N TYR A 120 15.42 0.38 20.57
CA TYR A 120 14.13 -0.32 20.67
C TYR A 120 13.09 0.51 21.42
N LEU A 121 12.02 0.91 20.72
CA LEU A 121 10.76 1.31 21.35
C LEU A 121 10.13 0.07 21.98
N LYS A 122 10.25 -0.03 23.31
CA LYS A 122 9.66 -1.09 24.12
C LYS A 122 8.14 -0.88 24.16
N HIS A 123 7.41 -1.53 23.25
CA HIS A 123 5.96 -1.59 23.34
C HIS A 123 5.59 -2.37 24.60
N HIS A 124 4.84 -1.72 25.48
CA HIS A 124 4.22 -2.29 26.67
C HIS A 124 3.06 -3.20 26.28
#